data_AF-A0A381SNP9-F1
#
_entry.id   AF-A0A381SNP9-F1
#
_cell.length_a   1.000
_cell.length_b   1.000
_cell.length_c   1.000
_cell.angle_alpha   90.00
_cell.angle_beta   90.00
_cell.angle_gamma   90.00
#
_symmetry.space_group_name_H-M   'P 1'
#
loop_
_entity.id
_entity.type
_entity.pdbx_description
1 polymer ?
#
loop_
_entity_poly.entity_id
_entity_poly.type
_entity_poly.pdbx_seq_one_letter_code
_entity_poly.pdbx_strand_id
1 'polypeptide(L)' 'MLLPAALDMHVHFRDPGFPHKEDWASGSTAAACGGVTAVVDMPNTQPPTDSPAAFADKARRAAAASVVDFG' A
#
# COMPACT_ATOMS: atom_id res chain seq x y z
N MET A 1 24.74 -11.48 -2.24
CA MET A 1 23.70 -12.28 -2.93
C MET A 1 22.75 -11.30 -3.61
N LEU A 2 22.41 -11.50 -4.88
CA LEU A 2 21.42 -10.69 -5.58
C LEU A 2 20.20 -11.58 -5.83
N LEU A 3 19.05 -11.17 -5.32
CA LEU A 3 17.79 -11.90 -5.45
C LEU A 3 16.82 -11.09 -6.31
N PRO A 4 15.84 -11.73 -6.96
CA PRO A 4 14.66 -11.04 -7.46
C PRO A 4 13.96 -10.28 -6.34
N ALA A 5 13.22 -9.23 -6.71
CA ALA A 5 12.42 -8.48 -5.76
C ALA A 5 11.34 -9.35 -5.11
N ALA A 6 11.08 -9.11 -3.83
CA ALA A 6 9.97 -9.72 -3.13
C ALA A 6 8.65 -9.01 -3.48
N LEU A 7 7.56 -9.77 -3.39
CA LEU A 7 6.21 -9.27 -3.52
C LEU A 7 5.44 -9.64 -2.25
N ASP A 8 4.85 -8.65 -1.60
CA ASP A 8 4.08 -8.84 -0.38
C ASP A 8 2.58 -8.81 -0.68
N MET A 9 1.95 -9.99 -0.65
CA MET A 9 0.54 -10.17 -0.98
C MET A 9 -0.40 -9.68 0.15
N HIS A 10 0.14 -9.24 1.29
CA HIS A 10 -0.66 -8.92 2.47
C HIS A 10 -0.04 -7.80 3.31
N VAL A 11 -0.38 -6.56 2.98
CA VAL A 11 -0.03 -5.39 3.81
C VAL A 11 -1.25 -4.67 4.38
N HIS A 12 -1.00 -3.79 5.34
CA HIS A 12 -2.01 -2.90 5.91
C HIS A 12 -1.41 -1.49 6.09
N PHE A 13 -1.48 -0.66 5.06
CA PHE A 13 -0.96 0.72 5.05
C PHE A 13 -1.92 1.74 5.62
N ARG A 14 -3.12 1.33 6.05
CA ARG A 14 -4.02 2.10 6.94
C ARG A 14 -4.54 3.45 6.39
N ASP A 15 -4.28 3.79 5.13
CA ASP A 15 -4.80 4.97 4.43
C ASP A 15 -5.71 4.53 3.26
N PRO A 16 -7.02 4.89 3.27
CA PRO A 16 -7.66 5.92 4.10
C PRO A 16 -8.08 5.51 5.52
N GLY A 17 -8.22 6.52 6.38
CA GLY A 17 -8.90 6.42 7.68
C GLY A 17 -7.98 6.42 8.91
N PHE A 18 -6.82 5.76 8.85
CA PHE A 18 -5.91 5.65 10.00
C PHE A 18 -4.45 6.01 9.68
N PRO A 19 -4.16 7.13 8.98
CA PRO A 19 -2.80 7.50 8.55
C PRO A 19 -1.83 7.77 9.71
N HIS A 20 -2.35 8.00 10.93
CA HIS A 20 -1.53 8.12 12.14
C HIS A 20 -0.85 6.81 12.56
N LYS A 21 -1.27 5.66 12.00
CA LYS A 21 -0.65 4.36 12.24
C LYS A 21 0.41 4.04 11.18
N GLU A 22 0.06 4.27 9.92
CA GLU A 22 0.89 4.07 8.73
C GLU A 22 0.17 4.78 7.56
N ASP A 23 0.90 5.24 6.54
CA ASP A 23 0.33 5.73 5.28
C ASP A 23 1.04 5.11 4.06
N TRP A 24 0.59 5.47 2.85
CA TRP A 24 1.18 4.95 1.61
C TRP A 24 2.65 5.31 1.45
N ALA A 25 3.10 6.49 1.91
CA ALA A 25 4.48 6.93 1.75
C ALA A 25 5.40 6.20 2.73
N SER A 26 5.02 6.13 4.00
CA SER A 26 5.82 5.45 5.03
C SER A 26 5.87 3.93 4.82
N GLY A 27 4.72 3.30 4.55
CA GLY A 27 4.61 1.86 4.35
C GLY A 27 5.35 1.37 3.11
N SER A 28 5.20 2.06 1.97
CA SER A 28 5.92 1.69 0.74
C SER A 28 7.43 1.92 0.85
N THR A 29 7.87 2.95 1.57
CA THR A 29 9.30 3.19 1.84
C THR A 29 9.89 2.06 2.67
N ALA A 30 9.17 1.60 3.70
CA ALA A 30 9.58 0.45 4.48
C ALA A 30 9.65 -0.84 3.64
N ALA A 31 8.68 -1.05 2.75
CA ALA A 31 8.68 -2.17 1.81
C ALA A 31 9.92 -2.15 0.88
N ALA A 32 10.21 -1.00 0.27
CA ALA A 32 11.39 -0.82 -0.60
C ALA A 32 12.70 -1.11 0.15
N CYS A 33 12.86 -0.58 1.37
CA CYS A 33 14.01 -0.84 2.22
C CYS A 33 14.17 -2.33 2.58
N GLY A 34 13.04 -3.06 2.66
CA GLY A 34 13.00 -4.50 2.89
C GLY A 34 13.24 -5.36 1.64
N GLY A 35 13.40 -4.76 0.46
CA GLY A 35 13.54 -5.49 -0.80
C GLY A 35 12.22 -5.96 -1.41
N VAL A 36 11.08 -5.45 -0.93
CA VAL A 36 9.75 -5.65 -1.52
C VAL A 36 9.49 -4.52 -2.50
N THR A 37 9.15 -4.86 -3.74
CA THR A 37 8.89 -3.84 -4.79
C THR A 37 7.45 -3.84 -5.30
N ALA A 38 6.61 -4.74 -4.81
CA ALA A 38 5.18 -4.75 -5.08
C ALA A 38 4.40 -5.22 -3.84
N VAL A 39 3.29 -4.56 -3.53
CA VAL A 39 2.44 -4.88 -2.37
C VAL A 39 0.97 -4.99 -2.74
N VAL A 40 0.18 -5.73 -1.95
CA VAL A 40 -1.29 -5.76 -2.03
C VAL A 40 -1.89 -5.31 -0.71
N ASP A 41 -2.55 -4.14 -0.70
CA ASP A 41 -3.07 -3.55 0.55
C ASP A 41 -4.48 -4.03 0.87
N MET A 42 -4.64 -4.60 2.06
CA MET A 42 -5.90 -5.19 2.49
C MET A 42 -7.03 -4.17 2.60
N PRO A 43 -8.28 -4.58 2.33
CA PRO A 43 -9.41 -3.65 2.17
C PRO A 43 -9.97 -3.08 3.49
N ASN A 44 -9.34 -3.37 4.65
CA ASN A 44 -9.83 -2.99 5.99
C ASN A 44 -9.41 -1.58 6.43
N THR A 45 -9.44 -0.63 5.50
CA THR A 45 -9.30 0.81 5.73
C THR A 45 -10.64 1.45 6.11
N GLN A 46 -10.68 2.77 6.32
CA GLN A 46 -11.92 3.51 6.55
C GLN A 46 -12.03 4.71 5.59
N PRO A 47 -12.95 4.69 4.60
CA PRO A 47 -13.88 3.60 4.29
C PRO A 47 -13.18 2.30 3.86
N PRO A 48 -13.84 1.13 4.02
CA PRO A 48 -13.33 -0.13 3.47
C PRO A 48 -13.29 -0.08 1.95
N THR A 49 -12.40 -0.86 1.34
CA THR A 49 -12.28 -0.95 -0.12
C THR A 49 -13.28 -1.98 -0.68
N ASP A 50 -14.57 -1.65 -0.66
CA ASP A 50 -15.68 -2.56 -1.03
C ASP A 50 -16.56 -2.04 -2.19
N SER A 51 -16.18 -0.92 -2.79
CA SER A 51 -16.88 -0.29 -3.90
C SER A 51 -15.90 0.28 -4.92
N PRO A 52 -16.31 0.46 -6.20
CA PRO A 52 -15.45 1.09 -7.21
C PRO A 52 -14.97 2.49 -6.82
N ALA A 53 -15.81 3.25 -6.12
CA ALA A 53 -15.45 4.59 -5.65
C ALA A 53 -14.37 4.54 -4.55
N ALA A 54 -14.51 3.63 -3.57
CA ALA A 54 -13.50 3.45 -2.53
C ALA A 54 -12.17 2.93 -3.11
N PHE A 55 -12.24 1.99 -4.06
CA PHE A 55 -11.07 1.52 -4.79
C PHE A 55 -10.38 2.65 -5.56
N ALA A 56 -11.14 3.45 -6.32
CA ALA A 56 -10.57 4.56 -7.09
C ALA A 56 -9.91 5.63 -6.20
N ASP A 57 -10.50 5.96 -5.04
CA ASP A 57 -9.89 6.89 -4.10
C ASP A 57 -8.58 6.34 -3.51
N LYS A 58 -8.59 5.07 -3.10
CA LYS A 58 -7.39 4.40 -2.56
C LYS A 58 -6.27 4.29 -3.59
N ALA A 59 -6.60 3.87 -4.82
CA ALA A 59 -5.65 3.81 -5.93
C ALA A 59 -5.05 5.18 -6.26
N ARG A 60 -5.86 6.26 -6.22
CA ARG A 60 -5.38 7.63 -6.43
C ARG A 60 -4.41 8.07 -5.33
N ARG A 61 -4.67 7.74 -4.06
CA ARG A 61 -3.77 8.03 -2.93
C ARG A 61 -2.46 7.26 -3.05
N ALA A 62 -2.54 5.97 -3.32
CA ALA A 62 -1.39 5.10 -3.55
C ALA A 62 -0.53 5.62 -4.72
N ALA A 63 -1.14 5.97 -5.85
CA ALA A 63 -0.44 6.53 -7.01
C ALA A 63 0.28 7.86 -6.71
N ALA A 64 -0.21 8.63 -5.74
CA ALA A 64 0.39 9.91 -5.37
C ALA A 64 1.55 9.78 -4.37
N ALA A 65 1.64 8.66 -3.63
CA ALA A 65 2.51 8.56 -2.46
C ALA A 65 3.38 7.29 -2.39
N SER A 66 2.98 6.20 -3.05
CA SER A 66 3.72 4.92 -3.00
C SER A 66 5.03 5.01 -3.76
N VAL A 67 6.10 4.45 -3.20
CA VAL A 67 7.40 4.30 -3.87
C VAL A 67 7.66 2.89 -4.43
N VAL A 68 6.69 1.98 -4.27
CA VAL A 68 6.68 0.62 -4.83
C VAL A 68 5.39 0.37 -5.62
N ASP A 69 5.35 -0.66 -6.47
CA ASP A 69 4.14 -1.05 -7.17
C ASP A 69 3.07 -1.54 -6.17
N PHE A 70 1.79 -1.38 -6.50
CA PHE A 70 0.70 -1.68 -5.57
C PHE A 70 -0.53 -2.28 -6.26
N GLY A 71 -1.33 -3.00 -5.46
CA GLY A 71 -2.63 -3.58 -5.81
C GLY A 71 -3.62 -3.54 -4.67
#